data_AF-A0A7R9QSZ6-F1
#
_entry.id   AF-A0A7R9QSZ6-F1
#
_cell.length_a   1.000
_cell.length_b   1.000
_cell.length_c   1.000
_cell.angle_alpha   90.00
_cell.angle_beta   90.00
_cell.angle_gamma   90.00
#
_symmetry.space_group_name_H-M   'P 1'
#
loop_
_entity.id
_entity.type
_entity.pdbx_description
1 polymer ?
#
loop_
_entity_poly.entity_id
_entity_poly.type
_entity_poly.pdbx_seq_one_letter_code
_entity_poly.pdbx_strand_id
1 'polypeptide(L)'
;MTTHLDKPIKLVMIVRDPRGIMSSRYLPAMDWCRDDTTCAEIDMLCDHHITLVRYEDLSLNAIETAKRLYNKLDLHFNADIESWIESHTNDTTKLGNPYSTVRKSKSAVFSWVKRLNATQIDTIQEKCTGVMDYLGYNIIDIKNLQEFR
;
A
#
# COMPACT_ATOMS: atom_id res chain seq x y z
N MET A 1 15.89 -23.12 34.96
CA MET A 1 15.95 -21.93 34.10
C MET A 1 15.35 -22.31 32.76
N THR A 2 14.07 -22.01 32.55
CA THR A 2 13.39 -22.24 31.26
C THR A 2 13.80 -21.14 30.29
N THR A 3 14.45 -21.53 29.21
CA THR A 3 14.86 -20.66 28.11
C THR A 3 13.62 -20.04 27.48
N HIS A 4 13.48 -18.71 27.59
CA HIS A 4 12.37 -17.92 27.07
C HIS A 4 12.42 -17.72 25.53
N LEU A 5 13.17 -18.56 24.82
CA LEU A 5 13.35 -18.51 23.37
C LEU A 5 12.76 -19.80 22.81
N ASP A 6 11.61 -19.69 22.15
CA ASP A 6 11.16 -20.52 21.02
C ASP A 6 9.66 -20.26 20.73
N LYS A 7 9.27 -18.99 20.63
CA LYS A 7 8.03 -18.66 19.92
C LYS A 7 8.37 -18.51 18.43
N PRO A 8 7.74 -19.27 17.51
CA PRO A 8 7.99 -19.12 16.09
C PRO A 8 7.63 -17.69 15.65
N ILE A 9 8.55 -17.03 14.96
CA ILE A 9 8.33 -15.69 14.41
C ILE A 9 7.40 -15.81 13.21
N LYS A 10 6.32 -15.03 13.20
CA LYS A 10 5.43 -14.89 12.05
C LYS A 10 5.75 -13.58 11.33
N LEU A 11 6.20 -13.65 10.08
CA LEU A 11 6.48 -12.49 9.25
C LEU A 11 5.25 -12.15 8.39
N VAL A 12 4.78 -10.90 8.50
CA VAL A 12 3.74 -10.36 7.62
C VAL A 12 4.38 -9.24 6.82
N MET A 13 4.52 -9.47 5.52
CA MET A 13 5.17 -8.54 4.61
C MET A 13 4.12 -7.93 3.69
N ILE A 14 4.06 -6.60 3.66
CA ILE A 14 3.06 -5.84 2.92
C ILE A 14 3.70 -5.23 1.67
N VAL A 15 3.07 -5.39 0.51
CA VAL A 15 3.41 -4.66 -0.73
C VAL A 15 2.35 -3.68 -1.04
N ARG A 16 2.72 -2.78 -1.94
CA ARG A 16 1.80 -1.90 -2.60
C ARG A 16 2.17 -1.77 -4.06
N ASP A 17 1.18 -1.40 -4.88
CA ASP A 17 1.40 -1.00 -6.26
C ASP A 17 2.51 0.07 -6.33
N PRO A 18 3.58 -0.14 -7.13
CA PRO A 18 4.65 0.85 -7.28
C PRO A 18 4.15 2.25 -7.63
N ARG A 19 3.08 2.36 -8.44
CA ARG A 19 2.42 3.64 -8.78
C ARG A 19 1.80 4.28 -7.53
N GLY A 20 1.17 3.46 -6.69
CA GLY A 20 0.63 3.90 -5.40
C GLY A 20 1.71 4.34 -4.41
N ILE A 21 2.86 3.66 -4.39
CA ILE A 21 4.02 4.03 -3.56
C ILE A 21 4.57 5.39 -4.01
N MET A 22 4.92 5.52 -5.28
CA MET A 22 5.52 6.75 -5.80
C MET A 22 4.56 7.95 -5.71
N SER A 23 3.27 7.74 -5.98
CA SER A 23 2.26 8.78 -5.79
C SER A 23 2.20 9.31 -4.36
N SER A 24 2.48 8.45 -3.37
CA SER A 24 2.56 8.86 -1.96
C SER A 24 3.84 9.62 -1.67
N ARG A 25 4.97 9.16 -2.20
CA ARG A 25 6.31 9.76 -2.00
C ARG A 25 6.43 11.15 -2.64
N TYR A 26 5.75 11.38 -3.75
CA TYR A 26 5.76 12.67 -4.44
C TYR A 26 4.87 13.75 -3.79
N LEU A 27 4.18 13.45 -2.69
CA LEU A 27 3.35 14.44 -2.00
C LEU A 27 4.23 15.57 -1.43
N PRO A 28 3.77 16.84 -1.46
CA PRO A 28 4.51 17.96 -0.89
C PRO A 28 4.85 17.80 0.59
N ALA A 29 3.99 17.11 1.34
CA ALA A 29 4.18 16.83 2.76
C ALA A 29 5.20 15.70 3.05
N MET A 30 5.81 15.09 2.02
CA MET A 30 6.87 14.08 2.11
C MET A 30 8.21 14.68 1.66
N ASP A 31 8.53 15.86 2.18
CA ASP A 31 9.79 16.58 1.93
C ASP A 31 11.02 15.72 2.26
N TRP A 32 11.03 15.03 3.39
CA TRP A 32 12.10 14.12 3.80
C TRP A 32 12.42 13.03 2.76
N CYS A 33 11.42 12.57 1.99
CA CYS A 33 11.60 11.54 0.98
C CYS A 33 12.15 12.13 -0.33
N ARG A 34 11.88 13.40 -0.59
CA ARG A 34 12.35 14.10 -1.80
C ARG A 34 13.87 14.29 -1.78
N ASP A 35 14.41 14.54 -0.59
CA ASP A 35 15.84 14.81 -0.40
C ASP A 35 16.66 13.51 -0.25
N ASP A 36 15.99 12.36 -0.09
CA ASP A 36 16.61 11.04 0.03
C ASP A 36 16.48 10.26 -1.27
N THR A 37 17.62 10.03 -1.95
CA THR A 37 17.65 9.29 -3.23
C THR A 37 17.20 7.85 -3.10
N THR A 38 17.33 7.22 -1.93
CA THR A 38 16.83 5.86 -1.70
C THR A 38 15.31 5.80 -1.62
N CYS A 39 14.68 6.92 -1.28
CA CYS A 39 13.23 7.08 -1.22
C CYS A 39 12.66 7.63 -2.54
N ALA A 40 13.23 8.71 -3.08
CA ALA A 40 12.73 9.38 -4.26
C ALA A 40 12.91 8.57 -5.55
N GLU A 41 13.98 7.77 -5.65
CA GLU A 41 14.30 7.04 -6.87
C GLU A 41 13.57 5.71 -6.95
N ILE A 42 12.94 5.51 -8.10
CA ILE A 42 12.13 4.32 -8.40
C ILE A 42 12.98 3.06 -8.61
N ASP A 43 14.26 3.22 -8.98
CA ASP A 43 15.16 2.09 -9.22
C ASP A 43 15.36 1.26 -7.94
N MET A 44 15.50 1.93 -6.79
CA MET A 44 15.66 1.27 -5.48
C MET A 44 14.42 0.45 -5.08
N LEU A 45 13.24 0.91 -5.49
CA LEU A 45 11.98 0.20 -5.22
C LEU A 45 11.85 -1.05 -6.09
N CYS A 46 12.39 -1.03 -7.30
CA CYS A 46 12.10 -2.03 -8.33
C CYS A 46 13.22 -3.05 -8.59
N ASP A 47 14.35 -2.91 -7.88
CA ASP A 47 15.48 -3.85 -7.91
C ASP A 47 15.40 -5.02 -6.90
N HIS A 48 14.35 -5.08 -6.06
CA HIS A 48 14.23 -6.10 -4.99
C HIS A 48 13.12 -7.13 -5.24
N HIS A 49 13.36 -8.39 -4.86
CA HIS A 49 12.39 -9.48 -4.86
C HIS A 49 11.58 -9.54 -3.55
N ILE A 50 10.26 -9.66 -3.61
CA ILE A 50 9.34 -9.37 -2.50
C ILE A 50 8.29 -10.52 -2.34
N THR A 51 7.93 -11.04 -1.15
CA THR A 51 6.90 -12.13 -0.93
C THR A 51 5.80 -11.74 0.09
N LEU A 52 4.48 -11.91 -0.20
CA LEU A 52 3.54 -10.80 0.10
C LEU A 52 2.05 -10.96 0.44
N VAL A 53 1.57 -9.95 1.19
CA VAL A 53 0.18 -9.48 1.32
C VAL A 53 0.05 -8.11 0.65
N ARG A 54 -0.95 -7.89 -0.21
CA ARG A 54 -1.12 -6.62 -0.92
C ARG A 54 -1.88 -5.57 -0.09
N TYR A 55 -1.38 -4.34 -0.11
CA TYR A 55 -1.99 -3.16 0.51
C TYR A 55 -3.41 -2.93 -0.02
N GLU A 56 -3.64 -3.25 -1.30
CA GLU A 56 -4.94 -3.09 -1.94
C GLU A 56 -5.97 -4.05 -1.34
N ASP A 57 -5.60 -5.29 -1.06
CA ASP A 57 -6.48 -6.27 -0.41
C ASP A 57 -6.82 -5.83 1.02
N LEU A 58 -5.84 -5.26 1.74
CA LEU A 58 -6.04 -4.66 3.07
C LEU A 58 -6.93 -3.41 3.03
N SER A 59 -6.86 -2.63 1.95
CA SER A 59 -7.54 -1.32 1.88
C SER A 59 -8.94 -1.41 1.27
N LEU A 60 -9.19 -2.38 0.38
CA LEU A 60 -10.48 -2.58 -0.28
C LEU A 60 -11.45 -3.38 0.61
N ASN A 61 -10.94 -4.43 1.26
CA ASN A 61 -11.71 -5.35 2.09
C ASN A 61 -11.13 -5.42 3.51
N ALA A 62 -11.02 -4.26 4.17
CA ALA A 62 -10.30 -4.11 5.45
C ALA A 62 -10.74 -5.11 6.53
N ILE A 63 -12.05 -5.30 6.71
CA ILE A 63 -12.60 -6.24 7.70
C ILE A 63 -12.27 -7.69 7.35
N GLU A 64 -12.53 -8.11 6.12
CA GLU A 64 -12.29 -9.48 5.69
C GLU A 64 -10.81 -9.85 5.72
N THR A 65 -9.95 -8.94 5.22
CA THR A 65 -8.51 -9.13 5.24
C THR A 65 -7.96 -9.13 6.66
N ALA A 66 -8.49 -8.28 7.56
CA ALA A 66 -8.12 -8.30 8.98
C ALA A 66 -8.55 -9.61 9.66
N LYS A 67 -9.78 -10.09 9.46
CA LYS A 67 -10.25 -11.39 9.97
C LYS A 67 -9.34 -12.53 9.53
N ARG A 68 -8.99 -12.57 8.23
CA ARG A 68 -8.06 -13.56 7.67
C ARG A 68 -6.66 -13.47 8.29
N LEU A 69 -6.15 -12.26 8.48
CA LEU A 69 -4.83 -12.02 9.07
C LEU A 69 -4.79 -12.45 10.55
N TYR A 70 -5.78 -12.05 11.34
CA TYR A 70 -5.88 -12.43 12.75
C TYR A 70 -5.93 -13.96 12.90
N ASN A 71 -6.73 -14.64 12.07
CA ASN A 71 -6.77 -16.09 12.03
C ASN A 71 -5.39 -16.72 11.70
N LYS A 72 -4.67 -16.19 10.71
CA LYS A 72 -3.31 -16.66 10.36
C LYS A 72 -2.28 -16.41 11.48
N LEU A 73 -2.47 -15.34 12.24
CA LEU A 73 -1.60 -14.99 13.35
C LEU A 73 -1.96 -15.71 14.66
N ASP A 74 -3.01 -16.54 14.68
CA ASP A 74 -3.59 -17.15 15.89
C ASP A 74 -4.01 -16.08 16.92
N LEU A 75 -4.55 -14.97 16.43
CA LEU A 75 -5.08 -13.86 17.23
C LEU A 75 -6.61 -13.88 17.20
N HIS A 76 -7.22 -13.52 18.33
CA HIS A 76 -8.67 -13.42 18.43
C HIS A 76 -9.16 -12.09 17.82
N PHE A 77 -10.07 -12.17 16.85
CA PHE A 77 -10.74 -11.02 16.25
C PHE A 77 -12.10 -10.81 16.94
N ASN A 78 -12.32 -9.66 17.55
CA ASN A 78 -13.53 -9.34 18.31
C ASN A 78 -14.26 -8.11 17.76
N ALA A 79 -15.45 -7.82 18.31
CA ALA A 79 -16.30 -6.70 17.86
C ALA A 79 -15.66 -5.32 18.07
N ASP A 80 -14.81 -5.17 19.09
CA ASP A 80 -14.09 -3.91 19.34
C ASP A 80 -13.05 -3.63 18.25
N ILE A 81 -12.34 -4.67 17.79
CA ILE A 81 -11.40 -4.58 16.67
C ILE A 81 -12.16 -4.24 15.38
N GLU A 82 -13.30 -4.88 15.13
CA GLU A 82 -14.16 -4.58 13.96
C GLU A 82 -14.58 -3.11 13.95
N SER A 83 -15.14 -2.62 15.06
CA SER A 83 -15.57 -1.23 15.23
C SER A 83 -14.40 -0.24 15.08
N TRP A 84 -13.22 -0.59 15.60
CA TRP A 84 -12.02 0.23 15.45
C TRP A 84 -11.58 0.32 13.99
N ILE A 85 -11.56 -0.78 13.25
CA ILE A 85 -11.20 -0.79 11.83
C ILE A 85 -12.20 0.04 11.03
N GLU A 86 -13.51 -0.11 11.27
CA GLU A 86 -14.53 0.65 10.56
C GLU A 86 -14.40 2.16 10.78
N SER A 87 -14.21 2.58 12.03
CA SER A 87 -14.04 4.01 12.37
C SER A 87 -12.79 4.65 11.73
N HIS A 88 -11.75 3.86 11.43
CA HIS A 88 -10.51 4.37 10.86
C HIS A 88 -10.37 4.19 9.34
N THR A 89 -11.23 3.38 8.69
CA THR A 89 -11.14 3.06 7.25
C THR A 89 -12.24 3.64 6.37
N ASN A 90 -13.30 4.20 6.98
CA ASN A 90 -14.42 4.83 6.28
C ASN A 90 -14.60 6.33 6.58
N ASP A 91 -13.76 6.91 7.44
CA ASP A 91 -13.94 8.29 7.89
C ASP A 91 -13.27 9.30 6.93
N THR A 92 -14.04 10.35 6.62
CA THR A 92 -13.70 11.44 5.69
C THR A 92 -13.30 12.74 6.39
N THR A 93 -13.31 12.82 7.72
CA THR A 93 -13.08 14.04 8.50
C THR A 93 -11.63 14.54 8.46
N LYS A 94 -10.67 13.63 8.24
CA LYS A 94 -9.22 13.95 8.17
C LYS A 94 -8.62 13.74 6.78
N LEU A 95 -9.43 13.86 5.72
CA LEU A 95 -8.95 13.74 4.35
C LEU A 95 -7.88 14.81 4.06
N GLY A 96 -6.72 14.37 3.58
CA GLY A 96 -5.63 15.26 3.15
C GLY A 96 -4.41 15.29 4.08
N ASN A 97 -4.51 14.84 5.34
CA ASN A 97 -3.34 14.67 6.19
C ASN A 97 -2.68 13.30 5.92
N PRO A 98 -1.49 13.22 5.30
CA PRO A 98 -0.84 11.95 5.00
C PRO A 98 -0.34 11.20 6.24
N TYR A 99 -0.28 11.87 7.41
CA TYR A 99 0.12 11.29 8.70
C TYR A 99 -1.07 10.91 9.59
N SER A 100 -2.31 11.16 9.18
CA SER A 100 -3.49 10.75 9.97
C SER A 100 -3.58 9.21 10.06
N THR A 101 -4.16 8.67 11.12
CA THR A 101 -4.48 7.23 11.24
C THR A 101 -5.81 6.84 10.60
N VAL A 102 -6.54 7.83 10.08
CA VAL A 102 -7.90 7.67 9.55
C VAL A 102 -7.92 7.99 8.06
N ARG A 103 -8.53 7.12 7.25
CA ARG A 103 -8.60 7.27 5.79
C ARG A 103 -9.94 6.79 5.25
N LYS A 104 -10.28 7.24 4.04
CA LYS A 104 -11.19 6.54 3.14
C LYS A 104 -10.39 5.53 2.32
N SER A 105 -10.15 4.35 2.90
CA SER A 105 -9.16 3.37 2.43
C SER A 105 -9.38 2.94 0.98
N LYS A 106 -10.63 2.74 0.56
CA LYS A 106 -10.99 2.36 -0.82
C LYS A 106 -10.54 3.40 -1.86
N SER A 107 -10.71 4.68 -1.56
CA SER A 107 -10.31 5.75 -2.49
C SER A 107 -8.80 6.01 -2.49
N ALA A 108 -8.09 5.65 -1.42
CA ALA A 108 -6.65 5.84 -1.33
C ALA A 108 -5.88 4.92 -2.29
N VAL A 109 -6.39 3.70 -2.52
CA VAL A 109 -5.80 2.70 -3.42
C VAL A 109 -5.56 3.25 -4.82
N PHE A 110 -6.60 3.85 -5.43
CA PHE A 110 -6.55 4.35 -6.81
C PHE A 110 -6.20 5.84 -6.91
N SER A 111 -5.76 6.46 -5.81
CA SER A 111 -5.44 7.90 -5.79
C SER A 111 -4.31 8.28 -6.75
N TRP A 112 -3.43 7.34 -7.08
CA TRP A 112 -2.33 7.55 -8.03
C TRP A 112 -2.82 7.89 -9.44
N VAL A 113 -3.97 7.37 -9.87
CA VAL A 113 -4.56 7.65 -11.20
C VAL A 113 -4.87 9.14 -11.38
N LYS A 114 -5.26 9.80 -10.29
CA LYS A 114 -5.60 11.23 -10.28
C LYS A 114 -4.38 12.12 -10.02
N ARG A 115 -3.37 11.61 -9.33
CA ARG A 115 -2.21 12.38 -8.85
C ARG A 115 -1.02 12.34 -9.78
N LEU A 116 -0.78 11.21 -10.42
CA LEU A 116 0.33 11.05 -11.34
C LEU A 116 -0.08 11.51 -12.74
N ASN A 117 0.89 12.07 -13.47
CA ASN A 117 0.75 12.34 -14.88
C ASN A 117 1.14 11.11 -15.73
N ALA A 118 0.81 11.16 -17.02
CA ALA A 118 1.05 10.09 -17.98
C ALA A 118 2.52 9.62 -17.98
N THR A 119 3.46 10.56 -18.08
CA THR A 119 4.90 10.26 -18.11
C THR A 119 5.37 9.59 -16.82
N GLN A 120 4.92 10.06 -15.66
CA GLN A 120 5.25 9.43 -14.38
C GLN A 120 4.74 7.99 -14.30
N ILE A 121 3.50 7.75 -14.77
CA ILE A 121 2.92 6.41 -14.81
C ILE A 121 3.75 5.52 -15.75
N ASP A 122 4.14 6.02 -16.93
CA ASP A 122 4.98 5.29 -17.88
C ASP A 122 6.31 4.89 -17.27
N THR A 123 7.06 5.87 -16.73
CA THR A 123 8.36 5.63 -16.13
C THR A 123 8.30 4.60 -15.01
N ILE A 124 7.26 4.67 -14.16
CA ILE A 124 7.07 3.70 -13.09
C ILE A 124 6.78 2.31 -13.66
N GLN A 125 5.89 2.20 -14.65
CA GLN A 125 5.53 0.93 -15.26
C GLN A 125 6.72 0.28 -15.96
N GLU A 126 7.47 1.05 -16.77
CA GLU A 126 8.66 0.57 -17.47
C GLU A 126 9.70 0.03 -16.48
N LYS A 127 10.09 0.85 -15.51
CA LYS A 127 11.14 0.49 -14.55
C LYS A 127 10.73 -0.63 -13.59
N CYS A 128 9.44 -0.76 -13.30
CA CYS A 128 8.93 -1.73 -12.35
C CYS A 128 8.20 -2.91 -13.00
N THR A 129 8.38 -3.13 -14.30
CA THR A 129 7.67 -4.18 -15.06
C THR A 129 7.78 -5.53 -14.37
N GLY A 130 8.99 -5.95 -13.99
CA GLY A 130 9.23 -7.25 -13.35
C GLY A 130 8.56 -7.37 -11.98
N VAL A 131 8.61 -6.30 -11.17
CA VAL A 131 7.92 -6.27 -9.87
C VAL A 131 6.41 -6.28 -10.07
N MET A 132 5.88 -5.47 -10.98
CA MET A 132 4.44 -5.41 -11.23
C MET A 132 3.88 -6.74 -11.73
N ASP A 133 4.57 -7.41 -12.65
CA ASP A 133 4.21 -8.73 -13.15
C ASP A 133 4.22 -9.78 -12.02
N TYR A 134 5.31 -9.82 -11.24
CA TYR A 134 5.44 -10.71 -10.09
C TYR A 134 4.33 -10.49 -9.03
N LEU A 135 3.85 -9.25 -8.88
CA LEU A 135 2.78 -8.88 -7.94
C LEU A 135 1.37 -8.96 -8.53
N GLY A 136 1.24 -9.27 -9.82
CA GLY A 136 -0.04 -9.35 -10.53
C GLY A 136 -0.71 -8.00 -10.75
N TYR A 137 0.06 -6.91 -10.87
CA TYR A 137 -0.46 -5.60 -11.26
C TYR A 137 -0.46 -5.44 -12.78
N ASN A 138 -1.61 -5.08 -13.33
CA ASN A 138 -1.73 -4.81 -14.76
C ASN A 138 -1.05 -3.48 -15.14
N ILE A 139 -0.25 -3.53 -16.21
CA ILE A 139 0.23 -2.36 -16.93
C ILE A 139 -0.94 -1.74 -17.68
N ILE A 140 -1.14 -0.43 -17.54
CA ILE A 140 -2.22 0.29 -18.23
C ILE A 140 -1.69 1.02 -19.46
N ASP A 141 -2.50 1.07 -20.52
CA ASP A 141 -2.25 1.96 -21.65
C ASP A 141 -2.58 3.40 -21.25
N ILE A 142 -1.55 4.23 -21.31
CA ILE A 142 -1.56 5.63 -20.94
C ILE A 142 -2.48 6.45 -21.87
N LYS A 143 -2.68 5.99 -23.11
CA LYS A 143 -3.62 6.61 -24.04
C LYS A 143 -5.07 6.49 -23.56
N ASN A 144 -5.37 5.47 -22.75
CA ASN A 144 -6.70 5.23 -22.19
C ASN A 144 -6.86 5.76 -20.75
N LEU A 145 -5.89 6.52 -20.21
CA LEU A 145 -5.97 7.08 -18.85
C LEU A 145 -7.20 7.97 -18.62
N GLN A 146 -7.78 8.54 -19.69
CA GLN A 146 -9.03 9.31 -19.64
C GLN A 146 -10.22 8.46 -19.20
N GLU A 147 -10.22 7.15 -19.49
CA GLU A 147 -11.33 6.24 -19.13
C GLU A 147 -11.36 5.91 -17.61
N PHE A 148 -10.25 6.17 -16.90
CA PHE A 148 -10.09 5.85 -15.47
C PHE A 148 -10.16 7.06 -14.53
N ARG A 149 -10.31 8.29 -15.05
CA ARG A 149 -10.26 9.53 -14.26
C ARG A 149 -11.62 10.00 -13.73
#